data_AF-A0A1W0WU41-F1
#
_entry.id   AF-A0A1W0WU41-F1
#
_cell.length_a   1.000
_cell.length_b   1.000
_cell.length_c   1.000
_cell.angle_alpha   90.00
_cell.angle_beta   90.00
_cell.angle_gamma   90.00
#
_symmetry.space_group_name_H-M   'P 1'
#
loop_
_entity.id
_entity.type
_entity.pdbx_description
1 polymer ?
#
loop_
_entity_poly.entity_id
_entity_poly.type
_entity_poly.pdbx_seq_one_letter_code
_entity_poly.pdbx_strand_id
1 'polypeptide(L)'
;MSGHGAFFNTPLTDLTGQILTQQGDNNTNNLLCRALELQLFKCMEAAGVPNYRRACKDEFDDFMECRTLKKQQERSVTIQNERIRQFNEGTLKEKYLHNPELHSYGAPGWQ
;
A
#
# COMPACT_ATOMS: atom_id res chain seq x y z
N MET A 1 7.14 -24.96 -7.63
CA MET A 1 8.06 -23.98 -8.27
C MET A 1 9.08 -23.58 -7.22
N SER A 2 10.26 -24.19 -7.30
CA SER A 2 11.34 -24.14 -6.31
C SER A 2 12.00 -22.76 -6.23
N GLY A 3 12.30 -22.34 -5.00
CA GLY A 3 13.00 -21.10 -4.71
C GLY A 3 14.39 -21.03 -5.34
N HIS A 4 14.71 -19.86 -5.87
CA HIS A 4 16.07 -19.41 -6.18
C HIS A 4 16.16 -17.95 -5.74
N GLY A 5 16.51 -17.73 -4.46
CA GLY A 5 17.13 -16.46 -4.08
C GLY A 5 18.42 -16.30 -4.90
N ALA A 6 18.74 -15.08 -5.31
CA ALA A 6 19.83 -14.81 -6.24
C ALA A 6 21.17 -15.36 -5.72
N PHE A 7 21.66 -16.44 -6.32
CA PHE A 7 22.95 -17.05 -6.00
C PHE A 7 24.14 -16.30 -6.61
N PHE A 8 23.91 -15.25 -7.41
CA PHE A 8 24.95 -14.42 -8.03
C PHE A 8 24.58 -12.93 -7.92
N ASN A 9 25.19 -12.22 -6.98
CA ASN A 9 25.13 -10.75 -6.90
C ASN A 9 26.06 -10.16 -7.97
N THR A 10 25.51 -9.91 -9.15
CA THR A 10 26.19 -9.22 -10.25
C THR A 10 25.64 -7.80 -10.41
N PRO A 11 26.42 -6.84 -10.92
CA PRO A 11 25.90 -5.49 -11.19
C PRO A 11 24.66 -5.49 -12.11
N LEU A 12 24.48 -6.53 -12.93
CA LEU A 12 23.28 -6.72 -13.75
C LEU A 12 22.05 -7.13 -12.92
N THR A 13 22.24 -7.96 -11.88
CA THR A 13 21.14 -8.34 -10.97
C THR A 13 20.79 -7.24 -9.98
N ASP A 14 21.76 -6.40 -9.58
CA ASP A 14 21.52 -5.19 -8.79
C ASP A 14 20.74 -4.13 -9.59
N LEU A 15 21.09 -3.92 -10.88
CA LEU A 15 20.38 -2.98 -11.76
C LEU A 15 18.93 -3.43 -12.07
N THR A 16 18.72 -4.73 -12.28
CA THR A 16 17.39 -5.28 -12.61
C THR A 16 16.54 -5.58 -11.37
N GLY A 17 17.15 -5.70 -10.18
CA GLY A 17 16.44 -5.92 -8.93
C GLY A 17 15.50 -4.77 -8.56
N GLN A 18 15.87 -3.53 -8.91
CA GLN A 18 15.03 -2.34 -8.70
C GLN A 18 13.80 -2.27 -9.63
N ILE A 19 13.78 -3.04 -10.72
CA ILE A 19 12.64 -3.10 -11.64
C ILE A 19 11.51 -3.96 -11.06
N LEU A 20 11.85 -4.98 -10.27
CA LEU A 20 10.91 -5.96 -9.73
C LEU A 20 10.55 -5.72 -8.26
N THR A 21 11.25 -4.83 -7.57
CA THR A 21 11.04 -4.49 -6.16
C THR A 21 10.57 -3.05 -6.01
N GLN A 22 9.80 -2.76 -4.97
CA GLN A 22 9.31 -1.41 -4.72
C GLN A 22 10.40 -0.51 -4.08
N GLN A 23 11.65 -0.97 -4.01
CA GLN A 23 12.74 -0.32 -3.28
C GLN A 23 13.44 0.81 -4.06
N GLY A 24 13.36 0.80 -5.40
CA GLY A 24 14.05 1.76 -6.27
C GLY A 24 13.25 3.02 -6.64
N ASP A 25 11.97 3.08 -6.29
CA ASP A 25 11.06 4.10 -6.80
C ASP A 25 10.66 5.10 -5.69
N ASN A 26 10.96 6.38 -5.88
CA ASN A 26 10.95 7.45 -4.88
C ASN A 26 9.64 8.27 -4.84
N ASN A 27 8.56 7.72 -5.41
CA ASN A 27 7.20 8.25 -5.23
C ASN A 27 6.70 8.00 -3.79
N THR A 28 5.93 8.92 -3.23
CA THR A 28 5.32 8.87 -1.90
C THR A 28 4.52 7.60 -1.62
N ASN A 29 3.80 7.07 -2.62
CA ASN A 29 3.07 5.79 -2.47
C ASN A 29 4.02 4.59 -2.40
N ASN A 30 5.18 4.66 -3.05
CA ASN A 30 6.19 3.60 -3.04
C ASN A 30 6.98 3.55 -1.73
N LEU A 31 7.20 4.69 -1.05
CA LEU A 31 7.81 4.73 0.28
C LEU A 31 7.01 3.92 1.31
N LEU A 32 5.67 4.04 1.29
CA LEU A 32 4.81 3.31 2.21
C LEU A 32 4.76 1.82 1.88
N CYS A 33 4.64 1.48 0.59
CA CYS A 33 4.66 0.08 0.17
C CYS A 33 6.03 -0.60 0.37
N ARG A 34 7.14 0.16 0.31
CA ARG A 34 8.49 -0.34 0.61
C ARG A 34 8.63 -0.80 2.05
N ALA A 35 8.02 -0.11 3.01
CA ALA A 35 8.03 -0.53 4.41
C ALA A 35 7.29 -1.87 4.60
N LEU A 36 6.13 -2.02 3.94
CA LEU A 36 5.35 -3.27 3.95
C LEU A 36 6.08 -4.41 3.23
N GLU A 37 6.73 -4.11 2.10
CA GLU A 37 7.58 -5.06 1.37
C GLU A 37 8.72 -5.59 2.27
N LEU A 38 9.39 -4.70 3.01
CA LEU A 38 10.45 -5.08 3.95
C LEU A 38 9.91 -5.95 5.10
N GLN A 39 8.71 -5.67 5.59
CA GLN A 39 8.07 -6.48 6.64
C GLN A 39 7.72 -7.88 6.12
N LEU A 40 7.18 -7.98 4.90
CA LEU A 40 6.93 -9.25 4.24
C LEU A 40 8.21 -10.07 4.08
N PHE A 41 9.30 -9.46 3.61
CA PHE A 41 10.57 -10.17 3.47
C PHE A 41 11.13 -10.69 4.79
N LYS A 42 11.04 -9.90 5.88
CA LYS A 42 11.44 -10.35 7.22
C LYS A 42 10.63 -11.56 7.68
N CYS A 43 9.32 -11.56 7.44
CA CYS A 43 8.48 -12.71 7.78
C CYS A 43 8.84 -13.93 6.91
N MET A 44 9.05 -13.74 5.61
CA MET A 44 9.44 -14.81 4.69
C MET A 44 10.78 -15.44 5.06
N GLU A 45 11.74 -14.63 5.50
CA GLU A 45 13.05 -15.08 5.99
C GLU A 45 12.91 -15.93 7.25
N ALA A 46 12.05 -15.52 8.20
CA ALA A 46 11.80 -16.26 9.44
C ALA A 46 11.00 -17.56 9.23
N ALA A 47 9.98 -17.54 8.37
CA ALA A 47 9.06 -18.68 8.16
C ALA A 47 9.60 -19.72 7.14
N GLY A 48 10.48 -19.30 6.24
CA GLY A 48 10.98 -20.11 5.14
C GLY A 48 10.00 -20.24 3.96
N VAL A 49 10.57 -20.50 2.77
CA VAL A 49 9.86 -20.57 1.48
C VAL A 49 8.70 -21.57 1.40
N PRO A 50 8.67 -22.74 2.08
CA PRO A 50 7.51 -23.62 1.97
C PRO A 50 6.28 -23.12 2.75
N ASN A 51 6.49 -22.36 3.83
CA ASN A 51 5.44 -22.02 4.79
C ASN A 51 5.01 -20.55 4.78
N TYR A 52 5.78 -19.66 4.15
CA TYR A 52 5.51 -18.22 4.18
C TYR A 52 4.11 -17.83 3.70
N ARG A 53 3.52 -18.57 2.74
CA ARG A 53 2.18 -18.25 2.22
C ARG A 53 1.08 -18.37 3.28
N ARG A 54 1.28 -19.20 4.29
CA ARG A 54 0.35 -19.33 5.42
C ARG A 54 0.81 -18.51 6.61
N ALA A 55 2.11 -18.49 6.89
CA ALA A 55 2.67 -17.81 8.05
C ALA A 55 2.68 -16.29 7.91
N CYS A 56 2.88 -15.76 6.71
CA CYS A 56 3.02 -14.34 6.41
C CYS A 56 1.84 -13.80 5.59
N LYS A 57 0.64 -14.36 5.84
CA LYS A 57 -0.55 -14.04 5.05
C LYS A 57 -0.92 -12.56 5.17
N ASP A 58 -0.85 -12.02 6.38
CA ASP A 58 -1.28 -10.65 6.66
C ASP A 58 -0.31 -9.65 6.04
N GLU A 59 1.01 -9.86 6.20
CA GLU A 59 2.04 -9.04 5.57
C GLU A 59 1.95 -9.07 4.04
N PHE A 60 1.63 -10.24 3.48
CA PHE A 60 1.44 -10.38 2.04
C PHE A 60 0.18 -9.65 1.57
N ASP A 61 -0.93 -9.81 2.27
CA ASP A 61 -2.21 -9.17 1.93
C ASP A 61 -2.10 -7.63 2.05
N ASP A 62 -1.36 -7.11 3.04
CA ASP A 62 -1.12 -5.69 3.22
C ASP A 62 -0.22 -5.11 2.13
N PHE A 63 0.87 -5.81 1.77
CA PHE A 63 1.71 -5.40 0.64
C PHE A 63 0.93 -5.41 -0.69
N MET A 64 0.10 -6.43 -0.91
CA MET A 64 -0.75 -6.51 -2.09
C MET A 64 -1.84 -5.44 -2.11
N GLU A 65 -2.40 -5.08 -0.95
CA GLU A 65 -3.33 -3.97 -0.82
C GLU A 65 -2.65 -2.65 -1.19
N CYS A 66 -1.46 -2.38 -0.64
CA CYS A 66 -0.71 -1.16 -0.94
C CYS A 66 -0.41 -1.00 -2.44
N ARG A 67 -0.09 -2.11 -3.12
CA ARG A 67 0.19 -2.10 -4.57
C ARG A 67 -1.05 -1.92 -5.45
N THR A 68 -2.22 -2.35 -4.98
CA THR A 68 -3.45 -2.39 -5.80
C THR A 68 -4.47 -1.33 -5.40
N LEU A 69 -4.39 -0.83 -4.16
CA LEU A 69 -5.31 0.10 -3.51
C LEU A 69 -6.77 -0.35 -3.56
N LYS A 70 -7.01 -1.65 -3.76
CA LYS A 70 -8.35 -2.19 -4.04
C LYS A 70 -9.31 -1.93 -2.87
N LYS A 71 -8.89 -2.29 -1.65
CA LYS A 71 -9.73 -2.14 -0.45
C LYS A 71 -9.97 -0.65 -0.15
N GLN A 72 -8.95 0.19 -0.29
CA GLN A 72 -9.09 1.64 -0.14
C GLN A 72 -10.12 2.23 -1.12
N GLN A 73 -10.08 1.82 -2.40
CA GLN A 73 -11.04 2.29 -3.41
C GLN A 73 -12.46 1.83 -3.10
N GLU A 74 -12.66 0.55 -2.80
CA GLU A 74 -13.96 -0.01 -2.42
C GLU A 74 -14.55 0.71 -1.18
N ARG A 75 -13.70 1.01 -0.20
CA ARG A 75 -14.09 1.79 0.99
C ARG A 75 -14.52 3.20 0.63
N SER A 76 -13.77 3.89 -0.23
CA SER A 76 -14.11 5.25 -0.67
C SER A 76 -15.47 5.29 -1.38
N VAL A 77 -15.71 4.35 -2.29
CA VAL A 77 -16.99 4.22 -3.01
C VAL A 77 -18.14 3.94 -2.05
N THR A 78 -17.94 3.04 -1.08
CA THR A 78 -18.97 2.70 -0.08
C THR A 78 -19.35 3.92 0.75
N ILE A 79 -18.36 4.69 1.23
CA ILE A 79 -18.59 5.92 1.99
C ILE A 79 -19.33 6.97 1.15
N GLN A 80 -18.96 7.12 -0.12
CA GLN A 80 -19.63 8.06 -1.03
C GLN A 80 -21.09 7.67 -1.29
N ASN A 81 -21.35 6.39 -1.53
CA ASN A 81 -22.71 5.88 -1.76
C ASN A 81 -23.60 6.11 -0.53
N GLU A 82 -23.09 5.83 0.66
CA GLU A 82 -23.82 6.04 1.90
C GLU A 82 -24.13 7.53 2.14
N ARG A 83 -23.17 8.42 1.85
CA ARG A 83 -23.44 9.88 1.90
C ARG A 83 -24.53 10.31 0.93
N ILE A 84 -24.51 9.79 -0.30
CA ILE A 84 -25.53 10.10 -1.30
C ILE A 84 -26.90 9.62 -0.82
N ARG A 85 -26.98 8.42 -0.22
CA ARG A 85 -28.21 7.89 0.39
C ARG A 85 -28.73 8.84 1.47
N GLN A 86 -27.89 9.24 2.42
CA GLN A 86 -28.27 10.15 3.52
C GLN A 86 -28.70 11.54 3.03
N PHE A 87 -28.05 12.07 1.99
CA PHE A 87 -28.45 13.33 1.37
C PHE A 87 -29.82 13.23 0.69
N ASN A 88 -30.07 12.15 -0.05
CA ASN A 88 -31.35 11.92 -0.72
C ASN A 88 -32.50 11.71 0.28
N GLU A 89 -32.21 11.12 1.44
CA GLU A 89 -33.16 10.96 2.55
C GLU A 89 -33.39 12.25 3.35
N GLY A 90 -32.61 13.31 3.08
CA GLY A 90 -32.68 14.58 3.80
C GLY A 90 -32.11 14.54 5.21
N THR A 91 -31.46 13.43 5.63
CA THR A 91 -30.77 13.35 6.92
C THR A 91 -29.46 14.15 6.92
N LEU A 92 -28.83 14.29 5.76
CA LEU A 92 -27.65 15.12 5.54
C LEU A 92 -28.04 16.40 4.79
N LYS A 93 -27.74 17.57 5.37
CA LYS A 93 -28.08 18.89 4.77
C LYS A 93 -27.25 19.22 3.52
N GLU A 94 -25.98 18.83 3.52
CA GLU A 94 -25.03 19.14 2.45
C GLU A 94 -24.44 17.85 1.89
N LYS A 95 -24.38 17.75 0.56
CA LYS A 95 -23.88 16.55 -0.13
C LYS A 95 -22.37 16.35 0.04
N TYR A 96 -21.62 17.44 0.05
CA TYR A 96 -20.17 17.45 0.22
C TYR A 96 -19.80 18.39 1.35
N LEU A 97 -18.74 18.05 2.08
CA LEU A 97 -18.15 19.00 3.02
C LEU A 97 -17.53 20.14 2.22
N HIS A 98 -17.54 21.35 2.79
CA HIS A 98 -16.71 22.42 2.27
C HIS A 98 -15.25 21.97 2.21
N ASN A 99 -14.54 22.40 1.17
CA ASN A 99 -13.11 22.17 1.09
C ASN A 99 -12.47 22.80 2.34
N PRO A 100 -11.66 22.06 3.13
CA PRO A 100 -10.97 22.66 4.25
C PRO A 100 -10.10 23.82 3.76
N GLU A 101 -9.91 24.81 4.63
CA GLU A 101 -9.11 26.00 4.30
C GLU A 101 -7.67 25.59 3.94
N LEU A 102 -7.01 26.38 3.09
CA LEU A 102 -5.66 26.07 2.59
C LEU A 102 -4.64 25.80 3.71
N HIS A 103 -4.80 26.44 4.88
CA HIS A 103 -3.93 26.22 6.05
C HIS A 103 -4.20 24.90 6.79
N SER A 104 -5.33 24.25 6.54
CA SER A 104 -5.70 22.96 7.15
C SER A 104 -5.00 21.78 6.46
N TYR A 105 -4.62 21.93 5.19
CA TYR A 105 -3.69 21.03 4.54
C TYR A 105 -2.32 21.38 5.10
N GLY A 106 -1.89 20.66 6.15
CA GLY A 106 -0.64 20.94 6.84
C GLY A 106 0.45 21.31 5.83
N ALA A 107 0.91 22.56 5.88
CA ALA A 107 2.06 22.98 5.11
C ALA A 107 3.18 21.96 5.36
N PRO A 108 4.03 21.62 4.37
CA PRO A 108 5.17 20.73 4.60
C PRO A 108 6.12 21.41 5.60
N GLY A 109 5.84 21.23 6.88
CA GLY A 109 6.67 21.59 8.00
C GLY A 109 7.77 20.55 8.09
N TRP A 110 8.86 20.83 7.40
CA TRP A 110 10.15 20.22 7.74
C TRP A 110 10.54 20.74 9.13
N GLN A 111 10.31 19.91 10.15
CA GLN A 111 10.98 19.91 11.45
C GLN A 111 11.59 18.53 11.64
#